data_AF-A0AAW5SC47-F1
#
_entry.id   AF-A0AAW5SC47-F1
#
_cell.length_a   1.000
_cell.length_b   1.000
_cell.length_c   1.000
_cell.angle_alpha   90.00
_cell.angle_beta   90.00
_cell.angle_gamma   90.00
#
_symmetry.space_group_name_H-M   'P 1'
#
loop_
_entity.id
_entity.type
_entity.pdbx_description
1 polymer ?
#
loop_
_entity_poly.entity_id
_entity_poly.type
_entity_poly.pdbx_seq_one_letter_code
_entity_poly.pdbx_strand_id
1 'polypeptide(L)'
;MGLRVNTDDLIRFAEAHEQVAGEVQAACQPDPALIEAMTSGYGPVGAEFTAAVAEFQSAFFESGSQLSRRYQSHAEHIRQASGRYVAGDDDGRAGVDNSTAI
;
A
#
# COMPACT_ATOMS: atom_id res chain seq x y z
N MET A 1 4.57 -26.91 -20.66
CA MET A 1 4.57 -25.47 -20.34
C MET A 1 5.01 -25.34 -18.89
N GLY A 2 6.27 -24.95 -18.64
CA GLY A 2 6.72 -24.63 -17.29
C GLY A 2 6.20 -23.24 -16.91
N LEU A 3 5.58 -23.12 -15.74
CA LEU A 3 5.25 -21.83 -15.13
C LEU A 3 6.57 -21.09 -14.84
N ARG A 4 7.07 -20.33 -15.81
CA ARG A 4 8.15 -19.37 -15.56
C ARG A 4 7.51 -18.14 -14.95
N VAL A 5 7.75 -17.93 -13.66
CA VAL A 5 7.37 -16.70 -12.98
C VAL A 5 8.22 -15.57 -13.55
N ASN A 6 7.57 -14.54 -14.13
CA ASN A 6 8.29 -13.34 -14.58
C ASN A 6 8.48 -12.42 -13.37
N THR A 7 9.68 -12.41 -12.81
CA THR A 7 10.03 -11.62 -11.62
C THR A 7 9.94 -10.12 -11.87
N ASP A 8 10.19 -9.66 -13.10
CA ASP A 8 10.06 -8.24 -13.46
C ASP A 8 8.61 -7.78 -13.38
N ASP A 9 7.66 -8.63 -13.81
CA ASP A 9 6.24 -8.31 -13.71
C ASP A 9 5.77 -8.32 -12.25
N LEU A 10 6.32 -9.20 -11.40
CA LEU A 10 6.04 -9.18 -9.96
C LEU A 10 6.57 -7.90 -9.28
N ILE A 11 7.77 -7.46 -9.64
CA ILE A 11 8.35 -6.22 -9.12
C ILE A 11 7.49 -5.02 -9.53
N ARG A 12 7.12 -4.90 -10.81
CA ARG A 12 6.23 -3.83 -11.28
C ARG A 12 4.88 -3.86 -10.58
N PHE A 13 4.33 -5.04 -10.31
CA PHE A 13 3.08 -5.17 -9.60
C PHE A 13 3.21 -4.70 -8.14
N ALA A 14 4.31 -5.02 -7.46
CA ALA A 14 4.59 -4.49 -6.12
C ALA A 14 4.72 -2.96 -6.10
N GLU A 15 5.41 -2.38 -7.09
CA GLU A 15 5.54 -0.92 -7.24
C GLU A 15 4.18 -0.24 -7.45
N ALA A 16 3.31 -0.84 -8.27
CA ALA A 16 1.94 -0.33 -8.47
C ALA A 16 1.13 -0.33 -7.16
N HIS A 17 1.29 -1.36 -6.31
CA HIS A 17 0.67 -1.38 -4.99
C HIS A 17 1.20 -0.27 -4.07
N GLU A 18 2.49 0.05 -4.10
CA GLU A 18 3.04 1.18 -3.34
C GLU A 18 2.55 2.53 -3.84
N GLN A 19 2.44 2.69 -5.16
CA GLN A 19 1.86 3.89 -5.74
C GLN A 19 0.44 4.11 -5.23
N VAL A 20 -0.42 3.08 -5.29
CA VAL A 20 -1.79 3.15 -4.76
C VAL A 20 -1.79 3.45 -3.26
N ALA A 21 -0.86 2.85 -2.49
CA ALA A 21 -0.74 3.16 -1.07
C ALA A 21 -0.46 4.65 -0.82
N GLY A 22 0.42 5.26 -1.62
CA GLY A 22 0.75 6.68 -1.56
C GLY A 22 -0.42 7.57 -1.96
N GLU A 23 -1.12 7.23 -3.04
CA GLU A 23 -2.32 7.94 -3.52
C GLU A 23 -3.43 7.95 -2.47
N VAL A 24 -3.71 6.79 -1.86
CA VAL A 24 -4.71 6.66 -0.77
C VAL A 24 -4.29 7.51 0.43
N GLN A 25 -3.02 7.44 0.84
CA GLN A 25 -2.55 8.21 1.99
C GLN A 25 -2.63 9.72 1.76
N ALA A 26 -2.34 10.18 0.55
CA ALA A 26 -2.44 11.60 0.18
C ALA A 26 -3.90 12.06 0.12
N ALA A 27 -4.80 11.27 -0.48
CA ALA A 27 -6.21 11.60 -0.61
C ALA A 27 -6.96 11.62 0.72
N CYS A 28 -6.49 10.87 1.72
CA CYS A 28 -7.13 10.78 3.03
C CYS A 28 -6.57 11.75 4.08
N GLN A 29 -5.67 12.68 3.71
CA GLN A 29 -5.17 13.67 4.66
C GLN A 29 -6.30 14.56 5.19
N PRO A 30 -6.39 14.77 6.51
CA PRO A 30 -7.30 15.75 7.09
C PRO A 30 -7.00 17.15 6.55
N ASP A 31 -8.05 17.94 6.32
CA ASP A 31 -7.92 19.34 5.93
C ASP A 31 -8.21 20.24 7.15
N PRO A 32 -7.16 20.75 7.83
CA PRO A 32 -7.33 21.65 8.98
C PRO A 32 -7.93 23.00 8.60
N ALA A 33 -7.73 23.47 7.36
CA ALA A 33 -8.28 24.75 6.90
C ALA A 33 -9.80 24.68 6.75
N LEU A 34 -10.35 23.52 6.37
CA LEU A 34 -11.79 23.29 6.35
C LEU A 34 -12.40 23.44 7.75
N ILE A 35 -11.79 22.83 8.78
CA ILE A 35 -12.28 22.90 10.16
C ILE A 35 -12.21 24.33 10.70
N GLU A 36 -11.13 25.04 10.42
CA GLU A 36 -10.99 26.45 10.79
C GLU A 36 -12.06 27.32 10.12
N ALA A 37 -12.29 27.13 8.81
CA ALA A 37 -13.32 27.84 8.06
C ALA A 37 -14.73 27.57 8.60
N MET A 38 -15.04 26.33 8.96
CA MET A 38 -16.32 25.96 9.58
C MET A 38 -16.49 26.59 10.96
N THR A 39 -15.43 26.56 11.78
CA THR A 39 -15.43 27.16 13.12
C THR A 39 -15.70 28.67 13.04
N SER A 40 -15.01 29.36 12.12
CA SER A 40 -15.18 30.81 11.93
C SER A 40 -16.52 31.18 11.28
N GLY A 41 -17.01 30.37 10.34
CA GLY A 41 -18.22 30.66 9.57
C GLY A 41 -19.51 30.40 10.34
N TYR A 42 -19.59 29.28 11.07
CA TYR A 42 -20.79 28.92 11.82
C TYR A 42 -20.76 29.35 13.29
N GLY A 43 -19.57 29.59 13.85
CA GLY A 43 -19.41 29.99 15.24
C GLY A 43 -20.04 29.00 16.22
N PRO A 44 -20.52 29.46 17.40
CA PRO A 44 -21.06 28.59 18.44
C PRO A 44 -22.28 27.76 18.02
N VAL A 45 -23.07 28.26 17.07
CA VAL A 45 -24.32 27.60 16.62
C VAL A 45 -24.02 26.34 15.80
N GLY A 46 -22.89 26.31 15.07
CA GLY A 46 -22.47 25.14 14.29
C GLY A 46 -21.36 24.30 14.96
N ALA A 47 -21.15 24.44 16.27
CA ALA A 47 -20.08 23.73 16.97
C ALA A 47 -20.23 22.21 16.86
N GLU A 48 -21.43 21.68 17.06
CA GLU A 48 -21.71 20.23 16.93
C GLU A 48 -21.48 19.73 15.49
N PHE A 49 -21.86 20.52 14.49
CA PHE A 49 -21.61 20.16 13.09
C PHE A 49 -20.11 20.19 12.76
N THR A 50 -19.38 21.17 13.28
CA THR A 50 -17.92 21.27 13.11
C THR A 50 -17.20 20.11 13.79
N ALA A 51 -17.64 19.72 14.99
CA ALA A 51 -17.14 18.55 15.70
C ALA A 51 -17.40 17.25 14.91
N ALA A 52 -18.60 17.08 14.36
CA ALA A 52 -18.94 15.94 13.53
C ALA A 52 -18.07 15.85 12.26
N VAL A 53 -17.75 16.97 11.61
CA VAL A 53 -16.84 16.99 10.45
C VAL A 53 -15.41 16.66 10.86
N ALA A 54 -14.93 17.14 12.01
CA ALA A 54 -13.61 16.78 12.54
C ALA A 54 -13.51 15.27 12.85
N GLU A 55 -14.54 14.69 13.47
CA GLU A 55 -14.62 13.25 13.72
C GLU A 55 -14.63 12.46 12.41
N PHE A 56 -15.41 12.91 11.42
CA PHE A 56 -15.43 12.31 10.09
C PHE A 56 -14.05 12.34 9.42
N GLN A 57 -13.34 13.48 9.42
CA GLN A 57 -11.99 13.57 8.85
C GLN A 57 -11.00 12.63 9.56
N SER A 58 -11.10 12.51 10.89
CA SER A 58 -10.28 11.59 11.67
C SER A 58 -10.53 10.13 11.27
N ALA A 59 -11.79 9.72 11.23
CA ALA A 59 -12.18 8.36 10.82
C ALA A 59 -11.80 8.05 9.37
N PHE A 60 -11.93 9.04 8.47
CA PHE A 60 -11.54 8.91 7.07
C PHE A 60 -10.03 8.75 6.93
N PHE A 61 -9.23 9.54 7.66
CA PHE A 61 -7.77 9.41 7.70
C PHE A 61 -7.33 8.06 8.26
N GLU A 62 -7.99 7.58 9.33
CA GLU A 62 -7.68 6.28 9.91
C GLU A 62 -7.96 5.15 8.90
N SER A 63 -9.13 5.16 8.27
CA SER A 63 -9.52 4.19 7.25
C SER A 63 -8.55 4.19 6.06
N GLY A 64 -8.22 5.37 5.54
CA GLY A 64 -7.23 5.54 4.48
C GLY A 64 -5.85 5.03 4.87
N SER A 65 -5.41 5.29 6.10
CA SER A 65 -4.15 4.79 6.64
C SER A 65 -4.13 3.27 6.76
N GLN A 66 -5.23 2.65 7.19
CA GLN A 66 -5.36 1.18 7.23
C GLN A 66 -5.29 0.58 5.82
N LEU A 67 -5.97 1.19 4.86
CA LEU A 67 -5.96 0.74 3.47
C LEU A 67 -4.56 0.88 2.83
N SER A 68 -3.92 2.03 3.01
CA SER A 68 -2.54 2.28 2.54
C SER A 68 -1.55 1.24 3.10
N ARG A 69 -1.60 0.95 4.40
CA ARG A 69 -0.78 -0.11 5.02
C ARG A 69 -1.03 -1.48 4.41
N ARG A 70 -2.28 -1.80 4.04
CA ARG A 70 -2.62 -3.08 3.39
C ARG A 70 -1.97 -3.19 2.00
N TYR A 71 -1.96 -2.10 1.23
CA TYR A 71 -1.29 -2.03 -0.06
C TYR A 71 0.23 -2.20 0.08
N GLN A 72 0.86 -1.53 1.05
CA GLN A 72 2.29 -1.67 1.37
C GLN A 72 2.65 -3.12 1.76
N SER A 73 1.87 -3.71 2.67
CA SER A 73 2.07 -5.11 3.07
C SER A 73 1.93 -6.07 1.89
N HIS A 74 1.01 -5.81 0.96
CA HIS A 74 0.87 -6.62 -0.24
C HIS A 74 2.10 -6.51 -1.16
N ALA A 75 2.59 -5.29 -1.39
CA ALA A 75 3.81 -5.05 -2.16
C ALA A 75 5.01 -5.79 -1.55
N GLU A 76 5.16 -5.75 -0.21
CA GLU A 76 6.21 -6.47 0.49
C GLU A 76 6.09 -7.99 0.31
N HIS A 77 4.89 -8.56 0.46
CA HIS A 77 4.66 -9.98 0.23
C HIS A 77 4.97 -10.41 -1.20
N ILE A 78 4.65 -9.58 -2.20
CA ILE A 78 4.99 -9.84 -3.61
C ILE A 78 6.50 -9.88 -3.80
N ARG A 79 7.25 -8.94 -3.22
CA ARG A 79 8.72 -8.94 -3.29
C ARG A 79 9.33 -10.15 -2.62
N GLN A 80 8.83 -10.52 -1.43
CA GLN A 80 9.28 -11.72 -0.73
C GLN A 80 9.01 -12.99 -1.55
N ALA A 81 7.83 -13.10 -2.17
CA ALA A 81 7.51 -14.21 -3.05
C ALA A 81 8.43 -14.24 -4.29
N SER A 82 8.66 -13.10 -4.93
CA SER A 82 9.60 -12.98 -6.05
C SER A 82 11.01 -13.43 -5.68
N GLY A 83 11.53 -13.03 -4.51
CA GLY A 83 12.84 -13.45 -4.03
C GLY A 83 12.95 -14.96 -3.80
N ARG A 84 11.87 -15.60 -3.30
CA ARG A 84 11.83 -17.06 -3.14
C ARG A 84 11.83 -17.82 -4.46
N TYR A 85 11.16 -17.29 -5.49
CA TYR A 85 11.20 -17.89 -6.83
C TYR A 85 12.59 -17.82 -7.44
N VAL A 86 13.27 -16.67 -7.35
CA VAL A 86 14.66 -16.53 -7.84
C VAL A 86 15.60 -17.51 -7.14
N ALA A 87 15.53 -17.60 -5.81
CA ALA A 87 16.36 -18.53 -5.04
C ALA A 87 16.10 -19.99 -5.43
N GLY A 88 14.82 -20.39 -5.60
CA GLY A 88 14.47 -21.73 -6.02
C GLY A 88 14.95 -22.07 -7.43
N ASP A 89 14.90 -21.12 -8.36
CA ASP A 89 15.42 -21.29 -9.73
C ASP A 89 16.96 -21.42 -9.73
N ASP A 90 17.66 -20.66 -8.89
CA ASP A 90 19.12 -20.76 -8.72
C ASP A 90 19.56 -22.10 -8.11
N ASP A 91 18.88 -22.56 -7.06
CA ASP A 91 19.11 -23.88 -6.44
C ASP A 91 18.85 -25.02 -7.44
N GLY A 92 17.75 -24.92 -8.19
CA GLY A 92 17.40 -25.87 -9.23
C GLY A 92 18.45 -25.94 -10.34
N ARG A 93 18.94 -24.79 -10.80
CA ARG A 93 20.02 -24.70 -11.79
C ARG A 93 21.31 -25.34 -11.28
N ALA A 94 21.74 -25.02 -10.05
CA ALA A 94 22.93 -25.62 -9.45
C ALA A 94 22.82 -27.15 -9.33
N GLY A 95 21.64 -27.67 -9.01
CA GLY A 95 21.36 -29.11 -8.98
C GLY A 95 21.46 -29.79 -10.34
N VAL A 96 20.98 -29.14 -11.41
CA VAL A 96 21.10 -29.65 -12.79
C VAL A 96 22.55 -29.64 -13.24
N ASP A 97 23.27 -28.53 -13.04
CA ASP A 97 24.67 -28.39 -13.46
C ASP A 97 25.56 -29.47 -12.80
N ASN A 98 25.36 -29.75 -11.51
CA ASN A 98 26.05 -30.84 -10.80
C ASN A 98 25.65 -32.24 -11.28
N SER A 99 24.42 -32.44 -11.75
CA SER A 99 23.92 -33.74 -12.25
C SER A 99 24.48 -34.07 -13.63
N THR A 100 24.71 -33.07 -14.48
CA THR A 100 25.38 -33.24 -15.80
C THR A 100 26.90 -33.35 -15.73
N ALA A 101 27.50 -33.11 -14.56
CA ALA A 101 28.95 -33.23 -14.33
C ALA A 101 29.39 -34.64 -13.87
N ILE A 102 28.46 -35.59 -13.72
CA ILE A 102 28.67 -37.01 -13.39
C ILE A 102 28.47 -37.86 -14.64
#